data_AF-A0A7J5JA42-F1
#
_entry.id   AF-A0A7J5JA42-F1
#
_cell.length_a   1.000
_cell.length_b   1.000
_cell.length_c   1.000
_cell.angle_alpha   90.00
_cell.angle_beta   90.00
_cell.angle_gamma   90.00
#
_symmetry.space_group_name_H-M   'P 1'
#
loop_
_entity.id
_entity.type
_entity.pdbx_description
1 polymer ?
#
loop_
_entity_poly.entity_id
_entity_poly.type
_entity_poly.pdbx_seq_one_letter_code
_entity_poly.pdbx_strand_id
1 'polypeptide(L)'
;MFFQAINQMITAGTDLSINIRRVNDNLTVAVVPRRSGVKAGERIVPLILNGTPEELDAGFLQAVGAPVQKAQGILTNLESFEKQAEQAVSQSKTSKPTVEKESKEAREKREKMEKLLKKAEDATAGKHYSEALTWLRQAKVLAQPD
;
A
#
# COMPACT_ATOMS: atom_id res chain seq x y z
N MET A 1 31.67 20.70 11.16
CA MET A 1 32.03 20.06 9.87
C MET A 1 30.76 19.76 9.08
N PHE A 2 30.81 19.91 7.75
CA PHE A 2 29.64 19.80 6.87
C PHE A 2 28.90 18.46 6.99
N PHE A 3 29.57 17.34 6.71
CA PHE A 3 28.93 16.02 6.69
C PHE A 3 28.39 15.57 8.06
N GLN A 4 29.03 15.99 9.15
CA GLN A 4 28.54 15.71 10.50
C GLN A 4 27.21 16.42 10.77
N ALA A 5 27.08 17.68 10.34
CA ALA A 5 25.83 18.42 10.45
C ALA A 5 24.74 17.82 9.56
N ILE A 6 25.07 17.44 8.32
CA ILE A 6 24.13 16.75 7.43
C ILE A 6 23.63 15.45 8.05
N ASN A 7 24.53 14.60 8.59
CA ASN A 7 24.16 13.33 9.22
C ASN A 7 23.23 13.48 10.43
N GLN A 8 23.34 14.59 11.17
CA GLN A 8 22.43 14.90 12.28
C GLN A 8 21.10 15.50 11.81
N MET A 9 21.10 16.16 10.65
CA MET A 9 19.94 16.86 10.10
C MET A 9 19.00 15.96 9.31
N ILE A 10 19.53 14.95 8.60
CA ILE A 10 18.75 14.03 7.78
C ILE A 10 18.33 12.79 8.57
N THR A 11 17.10 12.34 8.36
CA THR A 11 16.62 11.08 8.93
C THR A 11 17.08 9.87 8.11
N ALA A 12 17.31 8.75 8.77
CA ALA A 12 17.68 7.49 8.11
C ALA A 12 16.68 7.13 6.98
N GLY A 13 17.19 6.72 5.83
CA GLY A 13 16.39 6.42 4.64
C GLY A 13 15.99 7.65 3.81
N THR A 14 16.44 8.86 4.19
CA THR A 14 16.32 10.07 3.38
C THR A 14 17.60 10.31 2.60
N ASP A 15 17.47 10.48 1.29
CA ASP A 15 18.54 10.91 0.40
C ASP A 15 18.52 12.43 0.27
N LEU A 16 19.68 13.08 0.26
CA LEU A 16 19.78 14.52 0.04
C LEU A 16 20.50 14.79 -1.29
N SER A 17 19.77 15.28 -2.29
CA SER A 17 20.33 15.68 -3.57
C SER A 17 20.77 17.14 -3.52
N ILE A 18 22.07 17.38 -3.71
CA ILE A 18 22.65 18.72 -3.79
C ILE A 18 23.22 18.92 -5.18
N ASN A 19 22.71 19.90 -5.93
CA ASN A 19 23.24 20.29 -7.23
C ASN A 19 23.89 21.65 -7.10
N ILE A 20 25.16 21.76 -7.50
CA ILE A 20 25.92 23.01 -7.47
C ILE A 20 26.23 23.42 -8.90
N ARG A 21 25.88 24.66 -9.25
CA ARG A 21 26.17 25.27 -10.55
C ARG A 21 26.98 26.53 -10.32
N ARG A 22 28.09 26.69 -11.03
CA ARG A 22 28.81 27.97 -11.08
C ARG A 22 28.15 28.93 -12.07
N VAL A 23 27.98 30.17 -11.65
CA VAL A 23 27.48 31.28 -12.47
C VAL A 23 28.39 32.48 -12.24
N ASN A 24 29.28 32.77 -13.18
CA ASN A 24 30.36 33.74 -13.03
C ASN A 24 31.22 33.42 -11.79
N ASP A 25 31.28 34.33 -10.83
CA ASP A 25 32.01 34.17 -9.57
C ASP A 25 31.12 33.68 -8.40
N ASN A 26 29.84 33.44 -8.68
CA ASN A 26 28.88 32.93 -7.70
C ASN A 26 28.55 31.45 -7.95
N LEU A 27 27.94 30.84 -6.94
CA LEU A 27 27.37 29.50 -7.02
C LEU A 27 25.86 29.56 -6.80
N THR A 28 25.14 28.75 -7.57
CA THR A 28 23.75 28.39 -7.35
C THR A 28 23.71 26.97 -6.82
N VAL A 29 23.14 26.77 -5.62
CA VAL A 29 23.00 25.47 -4.98
C VAL A 29 21.54 25.11 -4.86
N ALA A 30 21.14 23.98 -5.43
CA ALA A 30 19.80 23.43 -5.33
C ALA A 30 19.80 22.20 -4.40
N VAL A 31 18.95 22.20 -3.38
CA VAL A 31 18.86 21.14 -2.38
C VAL A 31 17.47 20.52 -2.39
N VAL A 32 17.39 19.20 -2.55
CA VAL A 32 16.15 18.42 -2.55
C VAL A 32 16.30 17.18 -1.68
N PRO A 33 15.53 17.05 -0.58
CA PRO A 33 15.42 15.78 0.12
C PRO A 33 14.50 14.83 -0.65
N ARG A 34 14.88 13.57 -0.73
CA ARG A 34 14.13 12.48 -1.35
C ARG A 34 14.05 11.31 -0.38
N ARG A 35 13.02 10.49 -0.51
CA ARG A 35 12.85 9.28 0.30
C ARG A 35 12.49 8.12 -0.61
N SER A 36 13.22 7.02 -0.47
CA SER A 36 12.94 5.81 -1.22
C SER A 36 11.54 5.30 -0.91
N GLY A 37 10.78 4.92 -1.94
CA GLY A 37 9.40 4.45 -1.82
C GLY A 37 8.32 5.52 -1.97
N VAL A 38 8.63 6.81 -1.83
CA VAL A 38 7.64 7.89 -1.96
C VAL A 38 7.75 8.52 -3.35
N LYS A 39 6.80 8.20 -4.25
CA LYS A 39 6.76 8.76 -5.61
C LYS A 39 6.57 10.28 -5.62
N ALA A 40 5.97 10.84 -4.57
CA ALA A 40 5.78 12.27 -4.41
C ALA A 40 7.09 13.06 -4.15
N GLY A 41 8.23 12.39 -3.94
CA GLY A 41 9.53 13.06 -3.80
C GLY A 41 9.93 13.94 -5.00
N GLU A 42 9.36 13.68 -6.18
CA GLU A 42 9.54 14.52 -7.38
C GLU A 42 8.77 15.84 -7.34
N ARG A 43 7.77 15.97 -6.45
CA ARG A 43 6.94 17.18 -6.32
C ARG A 43 7.54 18.21 -5.36
N ILE A 44 8.58 17.84 -4.62
CA ILE A 44 9.25 18.78 -3.71
C ILE A 44 10.06 19.75 -4.54
N VAL A 45 9.67 21.02 -4.47
CA VAL A 45 10.40 22.12 -5.11
C VAL A 45 11.78 22.24 -4.46
N PRO A 46 12.87 22.31 -5.24
CA PRO A 46 14.21 22.49 -4.70
C PRO A 46 14.34 23.81 -3.95
N LEU A 47 15.04 23.78 -2.81
CA LEU A 47 15.53 25.00 -2.18
C LEU A 47 16.73 25.50 -2.98
N ILE A 48 16.62 26.70 -3.56
CA ILE A 48 17.68 27.34 -4.33
C ILE A 48 18.37 28.40 -3.47
N LEU A 49 19.68 28.29 -3.33
CA LEU A 49 20.54 29.26 -2.68
C LEU A 49 21.51 29.84 -3.73
N ASN A 50 21.78 31.14 -3.66
CA ASN A 50 22.74 31.82 -4.51
C ASN A 50 23.65 32.67 -3.65
N GLY A 51 24.94 32.67 -3.94
CA GLY A 51 25.92 33.48 -3.21
C GLY A 51 27.34 33.21 -3.68
N THR A 52 28.29 33.89 -3.05
CA THR A 52 29.71 33.53 -3.24
C THR A 52 30.02 32.21 -2.53
N PRO A 53 31.13 31.52 -2.89
CA PRO A 53 31.56 30.34 -2.17
C PRO A 53 31.68 30.56 -0.65
N GLU A 54 32.20 31.70 -0.23
CA GLU A 54 32.42 32.04 1.18
C GLU A 54 31.11 32.24 1.94
N GLU A 55 30.13 32.92 1.33
CA GLU A 55 28.79 33.10 1.90
C GLU A 55 28.07 31.76 2.07
N LEU A 56 28.20 30.88 1.08
CA LEU A 56 27.60 29.55 1.12
C LEU A 56 28.29 28.68 2.16
N ASP A 57 29.62 28.68 2.25
CA ASP A 57 30.33 27.90 3.27
C ASP A 57 29.94 28.31 4.70
N ALA A 58 29.75 29.61 4.94
CA ALA A 58 29.35 30.12 6.25
C ALA A 58 27.85 29.90 6.57
N GLY A 59 26.98 30.07 5.57
CA GLY A 59 25.52 30.15 5.77
C GLY A 59 24.72 28.92 5.34
N PHE A 60 25.27 28.04 4.50
CA PHE A 60 24.51 26.98 3.83
C PHE A 60 23.77 26.07 4.82
N LEU A 61 24.47 25.54 5.83
CA LEU A 61 23.89 24.58 6.78
C LEU A 61 22.73 25.19 7.57
N GLN A 62 22.84 26.47 7.95
CA GLN A 62 21.77 27.18 8.64
C GLN A 62 20.58 27.44 7.71
N ALA A 63 20.84 27.82 6.45
CA ALA A 63 19.81 28.10 5.47
C ALA A 63 19.03 26.84 5.05
N VAL A 64 19.68 25.68 4.93
CA VAL A 64 19.03 24.42 4.52
C VAL A 64 18.35 23.69 5.69
N GLY A 65 18.77 23.93 6.93
CA GLY A 65 18.33 23.20 8.13
C GLY A 65 16.81 23.05 8.25
N ALA A 66 16.13 24.17 8.53
CA ALA A 66 14.68 24.15 8.75
C ALA A 66 13.87 23.75 7.50
N PRO A 67 14.17 24.25 6.28
CA PRO A 67 13.46 23.82 5.08
C PRO A 67 13.58 22.31 4.79
N VAL A 68 14.79 21.75 4.93
CA VAL A 68 15.01 20.32 4.70
C VAL A 68 14.29 19.47 5.75
N GLN A 69 14.30 19.86 7.02
CA GLN A 69 13.51 19.18 8.06
C GLN A 69 12.01 19.19 7.76
N LYS A 70 11.47 20.33 7.32
CA LYS A 70 10.04 20.44 6.98
C LYS A 70 9.66 19.54 5.80
N ALA A 71 10.49 19.52 4.76
CA ALA A 71 10.29 18.65 3.61
C ALA A 71 10.39 17.16 3.97
N GLN A 72 11.35 16.78 4.83
CA GLN A 72 11.47 15.42 5.36
C GLN A 72 10.23 14.98 6.17
N GLY A 73 9.66 15.88 6.97
CA GLY A 73 8.42 15.61 7.70
C GLY A 73 7.26 15.28 6.75
N ILE A 74 7.13 16.02 5.64
CA ILE A 74 6.13 15.74 4.60
C ILE A 74 6.38 14.37 3.97
N LEU A 75 7.62 14.05 3.58
CA LEU A 75 7.96 12.75 2.97
C LEU A 75 7.67 11.58 3.92
N THR A 76 7.98 11.71 5.20
CA THR A 76 7.75 10.68 6.21
C THR A 76 6.24 10.43 6.41
N ASN A 77 5.46 11.51 6.45
CA ASN A 77 4.01 11.42 6.57
C ASN A 77 3.38 10.78 5.33
N LEU A 78 3.85 11.14 4.14
CA LEU A 78 3.38 10.55 2.89
C LEU A 78 3.70 9.06 2.79
N GLU A 79 4.92 8.64 3.14
CA GLU A 79 5.25 7.20 3.18
C GLU A 79 4.34 6.43 4.14
N SER A 80 4.11 7.00 5.33
CA SER A 80 3.25 6.40 6.34
C SER A 80 1.80 6.27 5.85
N PHE A 81 1.30 7.30 5.18
CA PHE A 81 -0.02 7.31 4.58
C PHE A 81 -0.13 6.29 3.43
N GLU A 82 0.83 6.24 2.52
CA GLU A 82 0.86 5.27 1.41
C GLU A 82 0.88 3.83 1.94
N LYS A 83 1.72 3.53 2.94
CA LYS A 83 1.74 2.23 3.61
C LYS A 83 0.41 1.87 4.28
N GLN A 84 -0.21 2.81 5.00
CA GLN A 84 -1.51 2.59 5.63
C GLN A 84 -2.62 2.37 4.59
N ALA A 85 -2.62 3.14 3.50
CA ALA A 85 -3.56 2.98 2.41
C ALA A 85 -3.40 1.61 1.72
N GLU A 86 -2.17 1.17 1.45
CA GLU A 86 -1.89 -0.16 0.90
C GLU A 86 -2.35 -1.28 1.85
N GLN A 87 -2.15 -1.12 3.16
CA GLN A 87 -2.64 -2.04 4.18
C GLN A 87 -4.17 -2.08 4.21
N ALA A 88 -4.85 -0.93 4.15
CA ALA A 88 -6.32 -0.87 4.09
C ALA A 88 -6.87 -1.50 2.79
N VAL A 89 -6.19 -1.31 1.66
CA VAL A 89 -6.54 -1.99 0.39
C VAL A 89 -6.30 -3.49 0.48
N SER A 90 -5.21 -3.91 1.12
CA SER A 90 -4.91 -5.34 1.32
C SER A 90 -5.92 -5.98 2.28
N GLN A 91 -6.26 -5.30 3.37
CA GLN A 91 -7.25 -5.73 4.34
C GLN A 91 -8.67 -5.75 3.75
N SER A 92 -9.03 -4.79 2.89
CA SER A 92 -10.31 -4.79 2.17
C SER A 92 -10.40 -5.92 1.12
N LYS A 93 -9.27 -6.33 0.54
CA LYS A 93 -9.19 -7.55 -0.30
C LYS A 93 -9.30 -8.84 0.52
N THR A 94 -8.76 -8.88 1.73
CA THR A 94 -8.89 -10.04 2.64
C THR A 94 -10.18 -10.04 3.45
N SER A 95 -11.00 -8.99 3.37
CA SER A 95 -12.36 -8.93 3.93
C SER A 95 -13.44 -9.06 2.86
N LYS A 96 -13.11 -9.61 1.68
CA LYS A 96 -14.01 -10.65 1.17
C LYS A 96 -13.92 -11.77 2.20
N PRO A 97 -15.03 -12.16 2.85
CA PRO A 97 -14.99 -13.23 3.82
C PRO A 97 -14.26 -14.38 3.14
N THR A 98 -13.23 -14.87 3.81
CA THR A 98 -12.76 -16.23 3.64
C THR A 98 -14.00 -17.11 3.75
N VAL A 99 -14.65 -17.35 2.61
CA VAL A 99 -15.24 -18.64 2.27
C VAL A 99 -14.07 -19.58 2.44
N GLU A 100 -13.92 -19.97 3.69
CA GLU A 100 -13.57 -21.28 4.16
C GLU A 100 -12.40 -21.91 3.38
N LYS A 101 -11.38 -22.30 4.14
CA LYS A 101 -10.91 -23.67 3.99
C LYS A 101 -12.12 -24.61 4.11
N GLU A 102 -12.99 -24.67 3.11
CA GLU A 102 -13.84 -25.82 2.87
C GLU A 102 -12.81 -26.92 2.65
N SER A 103 -12.74 -27.86 3.58
CA SER A 103 -12.05 -29.11 3.32
C SER A 103 -12.58 -29.65 1.99
N LYS A 104 -11.75 -30.39 1.24
CA LYS A 104 -12.17 -31.03 -0.01
C LYS A 104 -13.52 -31.75 0.14
N GLU A 105 -13.79 -32.28 1.34
CA GLU A 105 -15.05 -32.88 1.75
C GLU A 105 -16.23 -31.91 1.81
N ALA A 106 -16.08 -30.70 2.34
CA ALA A 106 -17.14 -29.70 2.38
C ALA A 106 -17.54 -29.25 0.97
N ARG A 107 -16.55 -29.03 0.09
CA ARG A 107 -16.80 -28.71 -1.33
C ARG A 107 -17.47 -29.87 -2.07
N GLU A 108 -17.03 -31.11 -1.85
CA GLU A 108 -17.67 -32.29 -2.44
C GLU A 108 -19.09 -32.52 -1.90
N LYS A 109 -19.34 -32.30 -0.60
CA LYS A 109 -20.69 -32.36 0.00
C LYS A 109 -21.60 -31.29 -0.62
N ARG A 110 -21.11 -30.06 -0.81
CA ARG A 110 -21.85 -28.95 -1.43
C ARG A 110 -22.17 -29.21 -2.90
N GLU A 111 -21.20 -29.65 -3.70
CA GLU A 111 -21.42 -29.99 -5.11
C GLU A 111 -22.40 -31.18 -5.28
N LYS A 112 -22.37 -32.17 -4.37
CA LYS A 112 -23.35 -33.27 -4.35
C LYS A 112 -24.74 -32.79 -3.94
N MET A 113 -24.84 -31.90 -2.95
CA MET A 113 -26.11 -31.31 -2.51
C MET A 113 -26.77 -30.52 -3.64
N GLU A 114 -26.00 -29.68 -4.34
CA GLU A 114 -26.51 -28.87 -5.46
C GLU A 114 -27.06 -29.75 -6.59
N LYS A 115 -26.39 -30.86 -6.92
CA LYS A 115 -26.89 -31.84 -7.90
C LYS A 115 -28.20 -32.50 -7.47
N LEU A 116 -28.36 -32.81 -6.18
CA LEU A 116 -29.58 -33.42 -5.65
C LEU A 116 -30.75 -32.43 -5.63
N LEU A 117 -30.50 -31.15 -5.29
CA LEU A 117 -31.51 -30.10 -5.36
C LEU A 117 -31.99 -29.88 -6.80
N LYS A 118 -31.07 -29.84 -7.78
CA LYS A 118 -31.44 -29.71 -9.19
C LYS A 118 -32.30 -30.88 -9.67
N LYS A 119 -31.97 -32.12 -9.28
CA LYS A 119 -32.82 -33.30 -9.58
C LYS A 119 -34.20 -33.19 -8.94
N ALA A 120 -34.29 -32.64 -7.74
CA ALA A 120 -35.58 -32.41 -7.09
C ALA A 120 -36.42 -31.37 -7.82
N GLU A 121 -35.80 -30.28 -8.29
CA GLU A 121 -36.45 -29.24 -9.10
C GLU A 121 -36.95 -29.80 -10.43
N ASP A 122 -36.11 -30.54 -11.16
CA ASP A 122 -36.47 -31.19 -12.42
C ASP A 122 -37.63 -32.19 -12.24
N ALA A 123 -37.60 -33.00 -11.17
CA ALA A 123 -38.67 -33.93 -10.83
C ALA A 123 -39.98 -33.19 -10.44
N THR A 124 -39.87 -32.06 -9.75
CA THR A 124 -41.03 -31.22 -9.40
C THR A 124 -41.66 -30.59 -10.65
N ALA A 125 -40.83 -30.10 -11.58
CA ALA A 125 -41.27 -29.58 -12.87
C ALA A 125 -41.97 -30.66 -13.72
N GLY A 126 -41.49 -31.91 -13.64
CA GLY A 126 -42.11 -33.08 -14.25
C GLY A 126 -43.35 -33.63 -13.51
N LYS A 127 -43.78 -33.00 -12.42
CA LYS A 127 -44.88 -33.48 -11.53
C LYS A 127 -44.61 -34.86 -10.88
N HIS A 128 -43.36 -35.29 -10.81
CA HIS A 128 -42.90 -36.50 -10.12
C HIS A 128 -42.63 -36.20 -8.64
N TYR A 129 -43.68 -35.87 -7.89
CA TYR A 129 -43.56 -35.37 -6.51
C TYR A 129 -42.93 -36.38 -5.53
N SER A 130 -43.14 -37.69 -5.74
CA SER A 130 -42.51 -38.75 -4.93
C SER A 130 -40.99 -38.80 -5.12
N GLU A 131 -40.52 -38.63 -6.36
CA GLU A 131 -39.10 -38.60 -6.69
C GLU A 131 -38.46 -37.30 -6.21
N ALA A 132 -39.12 -36.16 -6.39
CA ALA A 132 -38.68 -34.88 -5.86
C ALA A 132 -38.48 -34.94 -4.34
N LEU A 133 -39.42 -35.52 -3.60
CA LEU A 133 -39.31 -35.68 -2.15
C LEU A 133 -38.13 -36.58 -1.76
N THR A 134 -37.84 -37.60 -2.56
CA THR A 134 -36.68 -38.50 -2.34
C THR A 134 -35.36 -37.75 -2.50
N TRP A 135 -35.23 -36.94 -3.55
CA TRP A 135 -34.03 -36.13 -3.78
C TRP A 135 -33.83 -35.05 -2.71
N LEU A 136 -34.91 -34.38 -2.27
CA LEU A 136 -34.85 -33.39 -1.18
C LEU A 136 -34.41 -34.00 0.16
N ARG A 137 -34.90 -35.21 0.48
CA ARG A 137 -34.47 -35.92 1.70
C ARG A 137 -32.98 -36.25 1.67
N GLN A 138 -32.45 -36.68 0.53
CA GLN A 138 -31.02 -36.97 0.38
C GLN A 138 -30.16 -35.71 0.48
N ALA A 139 -30.58 -34.60 -0.14
CA ALA A 139 -29.91 -33.31 0.00
C ALA A 139 -29.90 -32.83 1.46
N LYS A 140 -31.00 -33.02 2.20
CA LYS A 140 -31.10 -32.63 3.61
C LYS A 140 -30.12 -33.38 4.52
N VAL A 141 -29.85 -34.66 4.26
CA VAL A 141 -28.88 -35.46 5.03
C VAL A 141 -27.46 -34.91 4.84
N LEU A 142 -27.11 -34.47 3.62
CA LEU A 142 -25.81 -33.86 3.33
C LEU A 142 -25.66 -32.45 3.94
N ALA A 143 -26.76 -31.81 4.32
CA ALA A 143 -26.79 -30.47 4.91
C ALA A 143 -26.73 -30.47 6.44
N GLN A 144 -26.80 -31.63 7.11
CA GLN A 144 -26.59 -31.71 8.54
C GLN A 144 -25.08 -31.73 8.85
N PRO A 145 -24.61 -30.90 9.82
CA PRO A 145 -23.28 -31.06 10.36
C PRO A 145 -23.19 -32.41 11.09
N ASP A 146 -22.05 -33.10 10.95
CA ASP A 146 -21.74 -34.33 11.68
C ASP A 146 -21.80 -34.13 13.20
#